data_AF-R7WJ83-F1
#
_entry.id   AF-R7WJ83-F1
#
_cell.length_a   1.000
_cell.length_b   1.000
_cell.length_c   1.000
_cell.angle_alpha   90.00
_cell.angle_beta   90.00
_cell.angle_gamma   90.00
#
_symmetry.space_group_name_H-M   'P 1'
#
loop_
_entity.id
_entity.type
_entity.pdbx_description
1 polymer ?
#
loop_
_entity_poly.entity_id
_entity_poly.type
_entity_poly.pdbx_seq_one_letter_code
_entity_poly.pdbx_strand_id
1 'polypeptide(L)'
;MVTWNSGVRGGAVAAAAVAVVAGAGSALPAAPAQAAVLCPAGPGTDTTQLAPAEACRAGADATSVAGAVSERAVSVATARGGAVAGAFGAAGGVAGAEAADGAVFSVSLGPGSVALASAPGGVGGIVVAGPGASAALGEDGVVCSGGAALAVTFVAGGSCLTLGDASFVWP
;
A
#
# COMPACT_ATOMS: atom_id res chain seq x y z
N MET A 1 0.08 11.43 -26.11
CA MET A 1 -1.35 11.66 -25.82
C MET A 1 -1.97 10.31 -25.48
N VAL A 2 -2.73 10.21 -24.39
CA VAL A 2 -3.52 9.01 -24.07
C VAL A 2 -4.97 9.45 -23.90
N THR A 3 -5.83 9.10 -24.85
CA THR A 3 -7.26 9.41 -24.83
C THR A 3 -8.02 8.38 -24.02
N TRP A 4 -8.25 8.65 -22.73
CA TRP A 4 -9.19 7.86 -21.93
C TRP A 4 -10.63 8.23 -22.30
N ASN A 5 -11.39 7.23 -22.76
CA ASN A 5 -12.72 7.42 -23.33
C ASN A 5 -13.79 7.51 -22.24
N SER A 6 -14.42 8.68 -22.08
CA SER A 6 -15.33 8.98 -20.98
C SER A 6 -16.78 8.55 -21.24
N GLY A 7 -17.07 7.25 -21.15
CA GLY A 7 -18.48 6.82 -21.09
C GLY A 7 -18.77 5.32 -21.13
N VAL A 8 -19.11 4.75 -19.96
CA VAL A 8 -20.17 3.73 -19.85
C VAL A 8 -21.06 4.10 -18.66
N ARG A 9 -22.37 4.18 -18.86
CA ARG A 9 -23.37 4.24 -17.79
C ARG A 9 -23.98 2.86 -17.59
N GLY A 10 -24.14 2.45 -16.33
CA GLY A 10 -24.93 1.27 -15.95
C GLY A 10 -24.15 -0.04 -15.99
N GLY A 11 -24.48 -0.93 -15.05
CA GLY A 11 -23.78 -2.20 -14.86
C GLY A 11 -23.83 -2.67 -13.41
N ALA A 12 -25.04 -2.92 -12.88
CA ALA A 12 -25.16 -3.55 -11.57
C ALA A 12 -24.77 -5.05 -11.69
N VAL A 13 -23.76 -5.48 -10.92
CA VAL A 13 -23.37 -6.89 -10.80
C VAL A 13 -23.39 -7.24 -9.32
N ALA A 14 -24.29 -8.15 -8.93
CA ALA A 14 -24.45 -8.54 -7.53
C ALA A 14 -23.39 -9.56 -7.11
N ALA A 15 -22.66 -9.28 -6.03
CA ALA A 15 -21.85 -10.28 -5.35
C ALA A 15 -22.79 -11.15 -4.47
N ALA A 16 -23.16 -12.34 -4.97
CA ALA A 16 -24.01 -13.26 -4.23
C ALA A 16 -23.24 -13.88 -3.05
N ALA A 17 -23.71 -13.64 -1.83
CA ALA A 17 -23.15 -14.26 -0.63
C ALA A 17 -23.63 -15.71 -0.50
N VAL A 18 -22.70 -16.65 -0.31
CA VAL A 18 -22.97 -18.00 0.19
C VAL A 18 -22.12 -18.21 1.43
N ALA A 19 -22.76 -18.19 2.60
CA ALA A 19 -22.11 -18.45 3.88
C ALA A 19 -22.28 -19.92 4.28
N VAL A 20 -21.27 -20.48 4.96
CA VAL A 20 -21.39 -21.73 5.72
C VAL A 20 -20.94 -21.44 7.15
N VAL A 21 -21.70 -21.91 8.15
CA VAL A 21 -21.62 -21.43 9.53
C VAL A 21 -21.31 -22.56 10.50
N ALA A 22 -20.28 -22.39 11.33
CA ALA A 22 -20.06 -23.08 12.60
C ALA A 22 -19.14 -22.19 13.47
N GLY A 23 -19.38 -21.98 14.77
CA GLY A 23 -20.49 -22.43 15.62
C GLY A 23 -20.64 -21.54 16.87
N ALA A 24 -21.53 -21.93 17.79
CA ALA A 24 -21.92 -21.12 18.97
C ALA A 24 -20.75 -20.65 19.85
N GLY A 25 -20.85 -19.44 20.43
CA GLY A 25 -19.83 -18.94 21.38
C GLY A 25 -20.18 -17.66 22.15
N SER A 26 -20.59 -16.58 21.48
CA SER A 26 -21.10 -15.36 22.13
C SER A 26 -21.75 -14.39 21.12
N ALA A 27 -22.71 -13.59 21.57
CA ALA A 27 -23.35 -12.55 20.76
C ALA A 27 -22.51 -11.26 20.73
N LEU A 28 -21.32 -11.34 20.13
CA LEU A 28 -20.56 -10.14 19.76
C LEU A 28 -21.35 -9.37 18.69
N PRO A 29 -21.55 -8.05 18.81
CA PRO A 29 -22.20 -7.27 17.77
C PRO A 29 -21.32 -7.27 16.52
N ALA A 30 -21.85 -7.83 15.42
CA ALA A 30 -21.17 -7.80 14.14
C ALA A 30 -20.99 -6.34 13.70
N ALA A 31 -19.73 -5.87 13.67
CA ALA A 31 -19.41 -4.54 13.20
C ALA A 31 -19.84 -4.40 11.73
N PRO A 32 -20.41 -3.25 11.31
CA PRO A 32 -20.83 -3.06 9.92
C PRO A 32 -19.61 -3.17 8.99
N ALA A 33 -19.77 -3.69 7.78
CA ALA A 33 -18.68 -3.64 6.80
C ALA A 33 -18.34 -2.16 6.51
N GLN A 34 -17.05 -1.83 6.58
CA GLN A 34 -16.50 -0.54 6.13
C GLN A 34 -16.07 -0.71 4.66
N ALA A 35 -16.09 0.35 3.83
CA ALA A 35 -16.23 0.25 2.38
C ALA A 35 -15.19 1.04 1.55
N ALA A 36 -14.22 0.31 0.98
CA ALA A 36 -12.95 0.77 0.46
C ALA A 36 -12.91 2.14 -0.30
N VAL A 37 -11.97 3.00 0.10
CA VAL A 37 -11.91 4.44 -0.16
C VAL A 37 -10.83 4.82 -1.20
N LEU A 38 -11.16 5.55 -2.29
CA LEU A 38 -10.25 5.75 -3.45
C LEU A 38 -10.01 7.22 -3.87
N CYS A 39 -8.82 7.55 -4.35
CA CYS A 39 -8.21 8.88 -4.43
C CYS A 39 -7.14 8.94 -5.56
N PRO A 40 -7.53 9.00 -6.85
CA PRO A 40 -6.59 9.20 -7.95
C PRO A 40 -6.24 10.68 -8.12
N ALA A 41 -5.00 11.04 -8.47
CA ALA A 41 -4.68 12.42 -8.86
C ALA A 41 -3.69 12.47 -10.05
N GLY A 42 -4.02 13.22 -11.09
CA GLY A 42 -3.09 13.48 -12.19
C GLY A 42 -2.01 14.50 -11.83
N PRO A 43 -1.13 14.85 -12.79
CA PRO A 43 -0.12 15.88 -12.60
C PRO A 43 -0.71 17.21 -12.13
N GLY A 44 -0.12 17.78 -11.08
CA GLY A 44 -0.57 19.03 -10.47
C GLY A 44 -1.87 18.93 -9.66
N THR A 45 -2.28 17.73 -9.25
CA THR A 45 -3.51 17.51 -8.47
C THR A 45 -3.26 16.69 -7.20
N ASP A 46 -4.16 16.83 -6.23
CA ASP A 46 -4.17 16.09 -4.97
C ASP A 46 -5.62 15.67 -4.68
N THR A 47 -5.84 14.43 -4.26
CA THR A 47 -7.17 13.92 -3.90
C THR A 47 -7.12 13.12 -2.61
N THR A 48 -8.18 13.31 -1.82
CA THR A 48 -8.39 12.70 -0.51
C THR A 48 -9.85 12.28 -0.42
N GLN A 49 -10.11 11.09 0.12
CA GLN A 49 -11.44 10.55 0.41
C GLN A 49 -11.38 9.88 1.78
N LEU A 50 -12.52 9.92 2.46
CA LEU A 50 -12.69 9.52 3.84
C LEU A 50 -14.06 8.84 3.95
N ALA A 51 -14.09 7.63 4.50
CA ALA A 51 -15.31 6.90 4.85
C ALA A 51 -15.24 6.51 6.33
N PRO A 52 -16.35 6.05 6.95
CA PRO A 52 -16.26 5.41 8.26
C PRO A 52 -15.14 4.36 8.30
N ALA A 53 -14.12 4.62 9.13
CA ALA A 53 -12.92 3.82 9.39
C ALA A 53 -11.87 3.70 8.27
N GLU A 54 -11.87 4.56 7.24
CA GLU A 54 -10.97 4.43 6.08
C GLU A 54 -10.53 5.78 5.50
N ALA A 55 -9.29 5.86 4.99
CA ALA A 55 -8.67 7.12 4.57
C ALA A 55 -7.57 6.93 3.51
N CYS A 56 -7.80 7.44 2.29
CA CYS A 56 -6.80 7.50 1.22
C CYS A 56 -6.35 8.95 0.98
N ARG A 57 -5.12 9.14 0.46
CA ARG A 57 -4.70 10.42 -0.14
C ARG A 57 -3.56 10.27 -1.14
N ALA A 58 -3.69 10.90 -2.30
CA ALA A 58 -2.63 11.04 -3.29
C ALA A 58 -2.38 12.50 -3.65
N GLY A 59 -1.14 12.88 -3.96
CA GLY A 59 -0.86 14.21 -4.51
C GLY A 59 0.44 14.27 -5.31
N ALA A 60 0.34 14.79 -6.54
CA ALA A 60 1.39 14.84 -7.53
C ALA A 60 1.69 16.26 -8.04
N ASP A 61 2.96 16.56 -8.33
CA ASP A 61 3.33 17.80 -9.02
C ASP A 61 3.03 17.77 -10.53
N ALA A 62 3.26 18.90 -11.21
CA ALA A 62 2.95 19.09 -12.63
C ALA A 62 3.71 18.16 -13.61
N THR A 63 4.67 17.38 -13.12
CA THR A 63 5.48 16.43 -13.90
C THR A 63 5.30 14.97 -13.45
N SER A 64 4.46 14.72 -12.44
CA SER A 64 4.41 13.47 -11.69
C SER A 64 2.97 12.92 -11.58
N VAL A 65 2.74 11.72 -11.04
CA VAL A 65 1.38 11.09 -11.03
C VAL A 65 0.98 10.51 -9.66
N ALA A 66 -0.29 10.69 -9.27
CA ALA A 66 -0.96 10.37 -8.00
C ALA A 66 -2.06 9.26 -8.08
N GLY A 67 -2.16 8.42 -7.04
CA GLY A 67 -3.15 7.35 -6.83
C GLY A 67 -3.27 7.03 -5.34
N ALA A 68 -4.45 6.62 -4.85
CA ALA A 68 -4.71 6.35 -3.42
C ALA A 68 -5.94 5.44 -3.14
N VAL A 69 -5.87 4.27 -2.47
CA VAL A 69 -6.95 3.27 -2.25
C VAL A 69 -6.94 2.87 -0.76
N SER A 70 -8.04 2.67 -0.01
CA SER A 70 -8.03 2.49 1.46
C SER A 70 -9.10 1.60 2.06
N GLU A 71 -8.91 1.10 3.29
CA GLU A 71 -9.86 0.24 4.03
C GLU A 71 -9.50 0.06 5.53
N ARG A 72 -9.99 -1.00 6.21
CA ARG A 72 -9.21 -1.84 7.16
C ARG A 72 -8.04 -2.58 6.48
N ALA A 73 -7.42 -1.85 5.59
CA ALA A 73 -6.34 -2.17 4.71
C ALA A 73 -5.84 -0.81 4.24
N VAL A 74 -6.04 -0.45 2.98
CA VAL A 74 -5.04 0.28 2.22
C VAL A 74 -4.94 1.79 2.58
N SER A 75 -4.00 2.48 1.97
CA SER A 75 -3.99 3.85 1.45
C SER A 75 -3.11 3.73 0.21
N VAL A 76 -3.35 4.36 -0.94
CA VAL A 76 -2.31 4.53 -2.01
C VAL A 76 -1.78 6.01 -1.82
N ALA A 77 -0.69 6.52 -2.42
CA ALA A 77 -0.21 7.92 -2.24
C ALA A 77 0.90 8.37 -3.23
N THR A 78 0.58 8.91 -4.44
CA THR A 78 1.59 8.94 -5.55
C THR A 78 2.24 10.34 -5.97
N ALA A 79 3.59 10.49 -5.84
CA ALA A 79 4.65 11.27 -6.59
C ALA A 79 5.10 12.76 -6.43
N ARG A 80 6.40 13.05 -6.73
CA ARG A 80 7.06 14.35 -7.14
C ARG A 80 8.37 14.18 -7.93
N GLY A 81 8.78 15.15 -8.76
CA GLY A 81 10.10 15.21 -9.42
C GLY A 81 10.19 14.55 -10.80
N GLY A 82 9.06 14.35 -11.49
CA GLY A 82 8.98 13.49 -12.68
C GLY A 82 8.59 12.04 -12.34
N ALA A 83 7.85 11.84 -11.24
CA ALA A 83 7.78 10.55 -10.54
C ALA A 83 6.39 9.90 -10.48
N VAL A 84 6.37 8.75 -9.78
CA VAL A 84 5.20 7.93 -9.42
C VAL A 84 5.39 7.46 -7.96
N ALA A 85 4.59 7.86 -6.97
CA ALA A 85 4.59 7.23 -5.62
C ALA A 85 3.58 6.09 -5.40
N GLY A 86 3.05 5.82 -4.19
CA GLY A 86 2.38 4.52 -3.94
C GLY A 86 1.36 4.34 -2.79
N ALA A 87 1.57 4.46 -1.45
CA ALA A 87 0.63 3.89 -0.41
C ALA A 87 0.98 3.93 1.13
N PHE A 88 -0.03 3.63 1.97
CA PHE A 88 -0.07 3.26 3.43
C PHE A 88 -1.10 2.13 3.72
N GLY A 89 -1.39 1.74 4.97
CA GLY A 89 -2.55 0.90 5.33
C GLY A 89 -2.57 0.29 6.75
N ALA A 90 -3.64 -0.43 7.14
CA ALA A 90 -3.96 -0.81 8.52
C ALA A 90 -4.70 -2.17 8.65
N ALA A 91 -4.89 -2.61 9.90
CA ALA A 91 -5.73 -3.72 10.37
C ALA A 91 -5.58 -5.11 9.71
N GLY A 92 -4.55 -5.35 8.90
CA GLY A 92 -4.38 -6.61 8.15
C GLY A 92 -4.35 -6.44 6.62
N GLY A 93 -4.12 -5.23 6.11
CA GLY A 93 -3.81 -4.99 4.69
C GLY A 93 -3.30 -3.56 4.45
N VAL A 94 -3.14 -3.09 3.22
CA VAL A 94 -1.95 -3.34 2.36
C VAL A 94 -1.34 -1.96 2.02
N ALA A 95 -0.05 -1.83 1.70
CA ALA A 95 0.59 -0.56 1.27
C ALA A 95 1.55 -0.79 0.07
N GLY A 96 2.47 0.10 -0.39
CA GLY A 96 2.98 1.38 0.10
C GLY A 96 3.49 2.36 -1.01
N ALA A 97 4.12 3.53 -0.69
CA ALA A 97 4.67 4.51 -1.66
C ALA A 97 5.64 3.95 -2.76
N GLU A 98 6.02 4.75 -3.78
CA GLU A 98 7.06 4.56 -4.86
C GLU A 98 7.72 5.95 -5.20
N ALA A 99 8.66 6.16 -6.15
CA ALA A 99 9.01 7.52 -6.68
C ALA A 99 9.83 7.45 -7.99
N ALA A 100 10.57 8.52 -8.35
CA ALA A 100 11.54 8.58 -9.46
C ALA A 100 12.72 9.51 -9.15
N ASP A 101 12.46 10.72 -8.65
CA ASP A 101 13.46 11.53 -7.95
C ASP A 101 12.96 11.73 -6.51
N GLY A 102 13.79 11.39 -5.52
CA GLY A 102 13.38 11.37 -4.11
C GLY A 102 12.33 10.30 -3.77
N ALA A 103 11.49 10.58 -2.77
CA ALA A 103 11.23 9.59 -1.73
C ALA A 103 9.96 8.74 -1.83
N VAL A 104 10.10 7.60 -1.18
CA VAL A 104 9.01 6.69 -0.86
C VAL A 104 9.31 5.96 0.44
N PHE A 105 8.21 5.59 1.03
CA PHE A 105 8.04 5.34 2.43
C PHE A 105 6.61 4.79 2.50
N SER A 106 6.47 3.54 2.91
CA SER A 106 5.57 2.64 2.19
C SER A 106 5.19 1.52 3.15
N VAL A 107 4.03 1.61 3.81
CA VAL A 107 3.82 0.90 5.10
C VAL A 107 2.37 0.52 5.36
N SER A 108 2.10 -0.76 5.63
CA SER A 108 0.83 -1.21 6.24
C SER A 108 1.06 -2.18 7.39
N LEU A 109 0.03 -2.38 8.23
CA LEU A 109 0.15 -3.02 9.55
C LEU A 109 -1.07 -3.86 9.95
N GLY A 110 -0.84 -4.90 10.76
CA GLY A 110 -1.86 -5.73 11.42
C GLY A 110 -1.45 -7.21 11.51
N PRO A 111 -2.35 -8.10 11.99
CA PRO A 111 -2.21 -9.53 11.75
C PRO A 111 -2.46 -9.83 10.26
N GLY A 112 -1.48 -9.51 9.41
CA GLY A 112 -1.61 -9.47 7.95
C GLY A 112 -1.20 -8.16 7.27
N SER A 113 -0.37 -7.31 7.90
CA SER A 113 0.34 -6.18 7.27
C SER A 113 0.84 -6.46 5.82
N VAL A 114 0.95 -5.50 4.88
CA VAL A 114 1.65 -5.63 3.53
C VAL A 114 2.26 -4.28 3.00
N ALA A 115 3.25 -4.18 2.07
CA ALA A 115 3.85 -2.88 1.60
C ALA A 115 4.60 -2.87 0.21
N LEU A 116 5.26 -1.73 -0.16
CA LEU A 116 6.27 -1.45 -1.24
C LEU A 116 7.51 -0.67 -0.63
N ALA A 117 8.47 -0.06 -1.38
CA ALA A 117 9.29 1.16 -1.03
C ALA A 117 10.59 1.50 -1.84
N SER A 118 10.59 2.50 -2.73
CA SER A 118 11.66 2.77 -3.72
C SER A 118 12.09 4.24 -3.92
N ALA A 119 12.87 4.92 -3.07
CA ALA A 119 13.17 6.34 -3.31
C ALA A 119 14.28 6.48 -4.37
N PRO A 120 14.08 6.97 -5.62
CA PRO A 120 15.07 6.77 -6.70
C PRO A 120 15.96 7.96 -7.09
N GLY A 121 16.00 9.04 -6.29
CA GLY A 121 16.93 10.16 -6.55
C GLY A 121 18.41 9.75 -6.46
N GLY A 122 18.71 8.80 -5.58
CA GLY A 122 19.52 7.62 -5.96
C GLY A 122 18.58 6.41 -6.01
N VAL A 123 18.70 5.49 -6.97
CA VAL A 123 17.69 4.45 -7.32
C VAL A 123 17.19 3.42 -6.27
N GLY A 124 16.19 3.73 -5.43
CA GLY A 124 15.02 2.84 -5.23
C GLY A 124 15.06 1.69 -4.20
N GLY A 125 14.10 0.74 -4.31
CA GLY A 125 13.81 -0.35 -3.34
C GLY A 125 12.37 -0.89 -3.28
N ILE A 126 12.03 -1.89 -2.44
CA ILE A 126 10.63 -2.38 -2.24
C ILE A 126 10.40 -3.02 -0.84
N VAL A 127 9.91 -2.34 0.22
CA VAL A 127 9.36 -3.02 1.44
C VAL A 127 8.15 -3.91 1.09
N VAL A 128 7.79 -4.86 1.94
CA VAL A 128 6.47 -5.50 2.04
C VAL A 128 5.99 -5.34 3.51
N ALA A 129 4.88 -5.94 3.92
CA ALA A 129 4.64 -6.24 5.34
C ALA A 129 3.99 -7.64 5.46
N GLY A 130 3.79 -8.20 6.67
CA GLY A 130 3.18 -9.54 6.83
C GLY A 130 2.42 -9.75 8.15
N PRO A 131 1.87 -10.96 8.39
CA PRO A 131 1.50 -11.43 9.72
C PRO A 131 2.76 -11.49 10.59
N GLY A 132 2.83 -10.64 11.61
CA GLY A 132 4.07 -10.41 12.36
C GLY A 132 5.07 -9.43 11.70
N ALA A 133 4.67 -8.73 10.63
CA ALA A 133 5.39 -7.72 9.83
C ALA A 133 6.29 -8.21 8.65
N SER A 134 6.59 -7.27 7.73
CA SER A 134 7.91 -6.86 7.16
C SER A 134 8.04 -5.36 7.45
N ALA A 135 9.25 -4.80 7.38
CA ALA A 135 9.51 -3.36 7.44
C ALA A 135 10.93 -3.02 6.93
N ALA A 136 11.18 -1.81 6.39
CA ALA A 136 12.52 -1.33 5.97
C ALA A 136 12.64 0.20 5.73
N LEU A 137 12.22 0.71 4.55
CA LEU A 137 12.54 2.00 3.89
C LEU A 137 13.77 1.91 2.93
N GLY A 138 13.54 1.74 1.62
CA GLY A 138 14.57 1.80 0.57
C GLY A 138 14.79 3.22 0.01
N GLU A 139 15.83 3.90 0.49
CA GLU A 139 16.77 4.69 -0.34
C GLU A 139 18.20 4.12 -0.14
N ASP A 140 18.51 3.61 1.07
CA ASP A 140 19.68 2.76 1.36
C ASP A 140 19.30 1.34 1.89
N GLY A 141 18.01 0.98 1.84
CA GLY A 141 17.35 -0.02 2.70
C GLY A 141 17.49 -1.52 2.39
N VAL A 142 16.82 -2.36 3.19
CA VAL A 142 17.24 -3.75 3.45
C VAL A 142 16.07 -4.74 3.74
N VAL A 143 16.01 -5.88 3.01
CA VAL A 143 14.94 -6.93 2.82
C VAL A 143 14.24 -7.60 4.06
N CYS A 144 14.13 -6.96 5.22
CA CYS A 144 13.70 -7.59 6.48
C CYS A 144 12.28 -8.19 6.47
N SER A 145 12.21 -9.49 6.16
CA SER A 145 11.02 -10.27 5.88
C SER A 145 10.30 -10.93 7.08
N GLY A 146 10.53 -10.47 8.31
CA GLY A 146 10.02 -11.12 9.53
C GLY A 146 8.88 -10.33 10.16
N GLY A 147 7.82 -10.97 10.66
CA GLY A 147 7.54 -12.41 10.75
C GLY A 147 7.43 -13.21 9.44
N ALA A 148 6.84 -12.70 8.36
CA ALA A 148 6.70 -13.44 7.07
C ALA A 148 6.41 -12.53 5.85
N ALA A 149 7.41 -12.24 4.99
CA ALA A 149 7.48 -10.87 4.42
C ALA A 149 8.62 -10.59 3.35
N LEU A 150 9.02 -9.33 3.01
CA LEU A 150 10.13 -8.93 2.06
C LEU A 150 10.55 -7.40 2.14
N ALA A 151 11.69 -6.89 1.58
CA ALA A 151 12.08 -5.42 1.65
C ALA A 151 13.31 -4.71 0.86
N VAL A 152 13.38 -4.55 -0.48
CA VAL A 152 14.63 -4.21 -1.27
C VAL A 152 15.17 -2.73 -1.21
N THR A 153 16.45 -2.46 -1.57
CA THR A 153 16.97 -1.19 -2.19
C THR A 153 17.71 -1.45 -3.50
N PHE A 154 17.86 -0.44 -4.40
CA PHE A 154 18.77 -0.55 -5.56
C PHE A 154 19.91 0.50 -5.61
N VAL A 155 20.06 1.36 -4.58
CA VAL A 155 21.18 2.32 -4.47
C VAL A 155 22.38 1.73 -3.75
N ALA A 156 22.13 1.17 -2.57
CA ALA A 156 23.15 0.79 -1.60
C ALA A 156 23.40 -0.73 -1.52
N GLY A 157 22.84 -1.52 -2.46
CA GLY A 157 22.94 -2.99 -2.50
C GLY A 157 22.10 -3.76 -1.45
N GLY A 158 21.73 -3.06 -0.37
CA GLY A 158 21.08 -3.59 0.82
C GLY A 158 19.96 -4.62 0.62
N SER A 159 20.10 -5.74 1.33
CA SER A 159 19.03 -6.68 1.63
C SER A 159 19.16 -7.30 3.04
N CYS A 160 18.06 -7.86 3.53
CA CYS A 160 17.79 -8.48 4.83
C CYS A 160 16.78 -9.61 4.57
N LEU A 161 16.45 -10.50 5.50
CA LEU A 161 15.40 -11.51 5.33
C LEU A 161 15.15 -12.15 6.71
N THR A 162 14.33 -11.56 7.56
CA THR A 162 13.89 -12.19 8.82
C THR A 162 12.76 -13.21 8.56
N LEU A 163 12.57 -14.28 9.33
CA LEU A 163 11.49 -15.24 9.03
C LEU A 163 11.13 -16.08 10.27
N GLY A 164 10.01 -15.74 10.93
CA GLY A 164 9.86 -16.06 12.34
C GLY A 164 11.08 -15.56 13.12
N ASP A 165 11.81 -16.49 13.75
CA ASP A 165 13.07 -16.22 14.47
C ASP A 165 14.33 -16.19 13.58
N ALA A 166 14.25 -16.59 12.30
CA ALA A 166 15.40 -16.57 11.39
C ALA A 166 15.77 -15.13 10.97
N SER A 167 17.03 -14.89 10.59
CA SER A 167 17.46 -13.64 9.98
C SER A 167 18.66 -13.82 9.03
N PHE A 168 18.58 -13.16 7.88
CA PHE A 168 19.66 -13.04 6.89
C PHE A 168 19.84 -11.56 6.53
N VAL A 169 21.04 -11.13 6.13
CA VAL A 169 21.36 -9.76 5.69
C VAL A 169 22.49 -9.82 4.67
N TRP A 170 22.39 -9.02 3.60
CA TRP A 170 23.39 -8.91 2.54
C TRP A 170 23.63 -7.43 2.19
N PRO A 171 24.90 -7.01 2.02
CA PRO A 171 25.27 -5.72 1.46
C PRO A 171 25.24 -5.71 -0.09
#